data_AF-A0A354WQE7-F1
#
_entry.id   AF-A0A354WQE7-F1
#
_cell.length_a   1.000
_cell.length_b   1.000
_cell.length_c   1.000
_cell.angle_alpha   90.00
_cell.angle_beta   90.00
_cell.angle_gamma   90.00
#
_symmetry.space_group_name_H-M   'P 1'
#
loop_
_entity.id
_entity.type
_entity.pdbx_description
1 polymer ?
#
loop_
_entity_poly.entity_id
_entity_poly.type
_entity_poly.pdbx_seq_one_letter_code
_entity_poly.pdbx_strand_id
1 'polypeptide(L)'
;QALDRFVTEFANAYFYGDTQTLSAGLSKDYTGGMETYSGNTNDVIVCWHEVTLDMWKEATANGTYEFAYPYRKNVDSEIAYLNIVVVREDDAWKVSSYSLDK
;
A
#
# COMPACT_ATOMS: atom_id res chain seq x y z
N GLN A 1 -11.41 -11.51 -5.60
CA GLN A 1 -11.79 -10.08 -5.68
C GLN A 1 -11.81 -9.47 -4.29
N ALA A 2 -10.65 -9.33 -3.67
CA ALA A 2 -10.59 -8.86 -2.29
C ALA A 2 -9.23 -8.21 -2.02
N LEU A 3 -8.17 -8.83 -2.54
CA LEU A 3 -6.81 -8.36 -2.31
C LEU A 3 -6.49 -7.07 -3.08
N ASP A 4 -6.81 -7.01 -4.38
CA ASP A 4 -6.62 -5.84 -5.23
C ASP A 4 -7.34 -4.60 -4.68
N ARG A 5 -8.60 -4.77 -4.30
CA ARG A 5 -9.41 -3.75 -3.66
C ARG A 5 -8.85 -3.32 -2.30
N PHE A 6 -8.46 -4.28 -1.46
CA PHE A 6 -7.87 -4.01 -0.14
C PHE A 6 -6.58 -3.19 -0.25
N VAL A 7 -5.66 -3.59 -1.13
CA VAL A 7 -4.40 -2.88 -1.34
C VAL A 7 -4.65 -1.47 -1.86
N THR A 8 -5.61 -1.30 -2.77
CA THR A 8 -6.02 0.01 -3.29
C THR A 8 -6.60 0.90 -2.18
N GLU A 9 -7.55 0.39 -1.38
CA GLU A 9 -8.15 1.12 -0.26
C GLU A 9 -7.08 1.51 0.79
N PHE A 10 -6.15 0.61 1.10
CA PHE A 10 -5.05 0.88 2.02
C PHE A 10 -4.08 1.94 1.48
N ALA A 11 -3.68 1.85 0.21
CA ALA A 11 -2.81 2.84 -0.41
C ALA A 11 -3.44 4.24 -0.40
N ASN A 12 -4.75 4.34 -0.64
CA ASN A 12 -5.45 5.61 -0.55
C ASN A 12 -5.48 6.15 0.86
N ALA A 13 -5.74 5.28 1.84
CA ALA A 13 -5.72 5.67 3.23
C ALA A 13 -4.34 6.24 3.63
N TYR A 14 -3.26 5.65 3.11
CA TYR A 14 -1.91 6.19 3.25
C TYR A 14 -1.74 7.58 2.63
N PHE A 15 -2.11 7.77 1.35
CA PHE A 15 -1.90 9.04 0.64
C PHE A 15 -2.81 10.19 1.09
N TYR A 16 -4.04 9.86 1.51
CA TYR A 16 -5.06 10.83 1.91
C TYR A 16 -5.21 10.99 3.42
N GLY A 17 -4.39 10.30 4.22
CA GLY A 17 -4.35 10.48 5.68
C GLY A 17 -5.52 9.85 6.44
N ASP A 18 -6.19 8.85 5.86
CA ASP A 18 -7.27 8.12 6.54
C ASP A 18 -6.68 7.09 7.52
N THR A 19 -6.39 7.57 8.73
CA THR A 19 -5.82 6.76 9.81
C THR A 19 -6.75 5.67 10.31
N GLN A 20 -8.07 5.79 10.12
CA GLN A 20 -9.01 4.75 10.53
C GLN A 20 -8.91 3.54 9.60
N THR A 21 -8.92 3.78 8.30
CA THR A 21 -8.75 2.71 7.30
C THR A 21 -7.37 2.08 7.38
N LEU A 22 -6.31 2.88 7.59
CA LEU A 22 -4.98 2.33 7.85
C LEU A 22 -4.97 1.40 9.05
N SER A 23 -5.41 1.90 10.22
CA SER A 23 -5.41 1.11 11.46
C SER A 23 -6.22 -0.19 11.33
N ALA A 24 -7.37 -0.15 10.65
CA ALA A 24 -8.18 -1.35 10.40
C ALA A 24 -7.50 -2.35 9.46
N GLY A 25 -6.65 -1.88 8.55
CA GLY A 25 -5.92 -2.68 7.59
C GLY A 25 -4.64 -3.33 8.13
N LEU A 26 -4.09 -2.85 9.26
CA LEU A 26 -2.86 -3.40 9.83
C LEU A 26 -3.07 -4.79 10.43
N SER A 27 -2.06 -5.64 10.22
CA SER A 27 -1.89 -6.94 10.90
C SER A 27 -1.80 -6.76 12.41
N LYS A 28 -2.26 -7.76 13.16
CA LYS A 28 -2.06 -7.78 14.63
C LYS A 28 -0.57 -7.84 15.03
N ASP A 29 0.28 -8.35 14.14
CA ASP A 29 1.72 -8.49 14.33
C ASP A 29 2.49 -7.32 13.67
N TYR A 30 1.80 -6.27 13.20
CA TYR A 30 2.41 -5.08 12.66
C TYR A 30 3.21 -4.33 13.74
N THR A 31 4.50 -4.08 13.46
CA THR A 31 5.44 -3.45 14.42
C THR A 31 5.91 -2.06 14.01
N GLY A 32 5.51 -1.59 12.82
CA GLY A 32 5.85 -0.25 12.34
C GLY A 32 5.05 0.86 13.03
N GLY A 33 5.45 2.11 12.81
CA GLY A 33 4.62 3.26 13.15
C GLY A 33 3.53 3.45 12.09
N MET A 34 2.32 3.83 12.49
CA MET A 34 1.27 4.20 11.52
C MET A 34 1.62 5.58 10.92
N GLU A 35 2.28 5.55 9.78
CA GLU A 35 2.65 6.71 8.98
C GLU A 35 1.67 6.91 7.82
N THR A 36 1.46 8.18 7.45
CA THR A 36 0.72 8.61 6.25
C THR A 36 1.68 9.34 5.33
N TYR A 37 1.28 9.56 4.08
CA TYR A 37 2.10 10.33 3.15
C TYR A 37 2.36 11.75 3.69
N SER A 38 3.63 12.11 3.81
CA SER A 38 4.05 13.40 4.37
C SER A 38 4.15 14.52 3.34
N GLY A 39 3.96 14.21 2.05
CA GLY A 39 3.96 15.20 0.97
C GLY A 39 2.61 15.90 0.80
N ASN A 40 2.54 16.83 -0.15
CA ASN A 40 1.29 17.53 -0.46
C ASN A 40 0.31 16.59 -1.20
N THR A 41 -0.75 16.18 -0.52
CA THR A 41 -1.81 15.34 -1.08
C THR A 41 -2.55 16.00 -2.25
N ASN A 42 -2.51 17.33 -2.40
CA ASN A 42 -3.11 18.00 -3.56
C ASN A 42 -2.31 17.81 -4.86
N ASP A 43 -1.01 17.54 -4.74
CA ASP A 43 -0.10 17.37 -5.88
C ASP A 43 0.15 15.90 -6.19
N VAL A 44 -0.03 15.01 -5.20
CA VAL A 44 0.22 13.58 -5.37
C VAL A 44 -0.75 12.98 -6.39
N ILE A 45 -0.19 12.30 -7.39
CA ILE A 45 -0.94 11.59 -8.41
C ILE A 45 -0.78 10.10 -8.13
N VAL A 46 -1.85 9.49 -7.62
CA VAL A 46 -1.92 8.05 -7.48
C VAL A 46 -2.18 7.43 -8.87
N CYS A 47 -1.35 6.47 -9.30
CA CYS A 47 -1.41 5.90 -10.66
C CYS A 47 -2.30 4.65 -10.73
N TRP A 48 -3.60 4.82 -10.48
CA TRP A 48 -4.62 3.76 -10.37
C TRP A 48 -4.69 2.76 -11.52
N HIS A 49 -4.31 3.17 -12.73
CA HIS A 49 -4.47 2.39 -13.96
C HIS A 49 -3.24 1.54 -14.31
N GLU A 50 -2.14 1.72 -13.58
CA GLU A 50 -0.84 1.09 -13.90
C GLU A 50 -0.53 -0.12 -13.01
N VAL A 51 -1.39 -0.45 -12.03
CA VAL A 51 -1.25 -1.68 -11.24
C VAL A 51 -1.58 -2.88 -12.11
N THR A 52 -0.55 -3.49 -12.69
CA THR A 52 -0.66 -4.75 -13.45
C THR A 52 -0.44 -5.96 -12.54
N LEU A 53 -0.96 -7.12 -12.93
CA LEU A 53 -0.72 -8.41 -12.25
C LEU A 53 0.78 -8.72 -12.06
N ASP A 54 1.65 -8.15 -12.90
CA ASP A 54 3.11 -8.33 -12.87
C ASP A 54 3.82 -7.49 -11.78
N MET A 55 3.13 -6.53 -11.15
CA MET A 55 3.66 -5.76 -10.02
C MET A 55 3.58 -6.53 -8.70
N TRP A 56 3.09 -7.78 -8.75
CA TRP A 56 2.78 -8.59 -7.59
C TRP A 56 3.76 -9.75 -7.60
N LYS A 57 4.46 -9.96 -6.49
CA LYS A 57 5.26 -11.16 -6.29
C LYS A 57 4.77 -11.82 -5.03
N GLU A 58 4.58 -13.13 -5.11
CA GLU A 58 4.52 -13.95 -3.89
C GLU A 58 5.86 -13.72 -3.19
N ALA A 59 5.82 -13.10 -2.02
CA ALA A 59 7.03 -12.87 -1.28
C ALA A 59 7.53 -14.24 -0.80
N THR A 60 8.84 -14.41 -0.70
CA THR A 60 9.51 -15.70 -0.37
C THR A 60 9.09 -16.32 0.96
N ALA A 61 8.26 -15.65 1.76
CA ALA A 61 7.70 -16.14 3.01
C ALA A 61 6.28 -16.70 2.78
N ASN A 62 6.04 -17.91 3.26
CA ASN A 62 4.77 -18.65 3.17
C ASN A 62 3.53 -17.75 3.36
N GLY A 63 2.86 -17.39 2.26
CA GLY A 63 1.56 -16.71 2.29
C GLY A 63 1.60 -15.19 2.43
N THR A 64 2.74 -14.54 2.22
CA THR A 64 2.83 -13.08 2.09
C THR A 64 2.83 -12.65 0.62
N TYR A 65 2.21 -11.51 0.31
CA TYR A 65 2.23 -10.92 -1.03
C TYR A 65 2.77 -9.51 -0.95
N GLU A 66 3.65 -9.14 -1.87
CA GLU A 66 4.23 -7.80 -1.96
C GLU A 66 3.66 -7.04 -3.15
N PHE A 67 3.28 -5.79 -2.91
CA PHE A 67 2.69 -4.87 -3.87
C PHE A 67 3.51 -3.60 -3.95
N ALA A 68 3.99 -3.27 -5.15
CA ALA A 68 4.54 -1.95 -5.45
C ALA A 68 3.43 -1.07 -6.02
N TYR A 69 2.87 -0.16 -5.22
CA TYR A 69 1.75 0.68 -5.64
C TYR A 69 2.26 2.02 -6.22
N PRO A 70 2.09 2.29 -7.53
CA PRO A 70 2.72 3.41 -8.20
C PRO A 70 2.05 4.75 -7.86
N TYR A 71 2.88 5.77 -7.65
CA TYR A 71 2.44 7.15 -7.47
C TYR A 71 3.48 8.13 -8.04
N ARG A 72 3.07 9.38 -8.23
CA ARG A 72 3.96 10.51 -8.53
C ARG A 72 3.72 11.61 -7.51
N LYS A 73 4.78 12.30 -7.09
CA LYS A 73 4.67 13.41 -6.14
C LYS A 73 3.97 14.63 -6.75
N ASN A 74 4.10 14.81 -8.06
CA ASN A 74 3.43 15.79 -8.91
C ASN A 74 3.52 15.34 -10.38
N VAL A 75 2.92 16.10 -11.31
CA VAL A 75 2.88 15.77 -12.75
C VAL A 75 4.26 15.62 -13.39
N ASP A 76 5.25 16.36 -12.89
CA ASP A 76 6.62 16.38 -13.41
C ASP A 76 7.54 15.34 -12.74
N SER A 77 7.04 14.62 -11.72
CA SER A 77 7.82 13.64 -10.98
C SER A 77 7.87 12.28 -11.69
N GLU A 78 8.99 11.60 -11.55
CA GLU A 78 9.10 10.18 -11.87
C GLU A 78 8.13 9.33 -11.03
N ILE A 79 7.80 8.14 -11.54
CA ILE A 79 6.99 7.17 -10.79
C ILE A 79 7.83 6.62 -9.63
N ALA A 80 7.29 6.76 -8.43
CA ALA A 80 7.76 6.10 -7.22
C ALA A 80 6.73 5.06 -6.76
N TYR A 81 7.08 4.27 -5.75
CA TYR A 81 6.23 3.17 -5.28
C TYR A 81 6.01 3.24 -3.78
N LEU A 82 4.78 2.97 -3.36
CA LEU A 82 4.44 2.57 -2.01
C LEU A 82 4.46 1.04 -1.99
N ASN A 83 5.46 0.47 -1.34
CA ASN A 83 5.53 -0.97 -1.12
C ASN A 83 4.59 -1.36 0.02
N ILE A 84 3.76 -2.37 -0.21
CA ILE A 84 2.78 -2.89 0.75
C ILE A 84 2.95 -4.40 0.77
N VAL A 85 3.30 -4.95 1.94
CA VAL A 85 3.33 -6.39 2.16
C VAL A 85 2.07 -6.78 2.91
N VAL A 86 1.35 -7.75 2.37
CA VAL A 86 0.11 -8.25 2.95
C VAL A 86 0.24 -9.70 3.36
N VAL A 87 -0.58 -10.07 4.35
CA VAL A 87 -0.72 -11.40 4.90
C VAL A 87 -2.20 -11.77 4.99
N ARG A 88 -2.48 -13.07 5.06
CA ARG A 88 -3.81 -13.58 5.37
C ARG A 88 -3.91 -13.85 6.88
N GLU A 89 -4.86 -13.19 7.54
CA GLU A 89 -5.15 -13.37 8.97
C GLU A 89 -6.65 -13.59 9.16
N ASP A 90 -7.04 -14.70 9.79
CA ASP A 90 -8.44 -15.01 10.13
C ASP A 90 -9.42 -14.76 8.95
N ASP A 91 -9.06 -15.23 7.75
CA ASP A 91 -9.80 -15.04 6.50
C ASP A 91 -9.96 -13.58 6.02
N ALA A 92 -9.18 -12.65 6.56
CA ALA A 92 -9.04 -11.27 6.09
C ALA A 92 -7.64 -10.99 5.53
N TRP A 93 -7.55 -10.00 4.64
CA TRP A 93 -6.27 -9.44 4.21
C TRP A 93 -5.82 -8.37 5.19
N LYS A 94 -4.53 -8.38 5.51
CA LYS A 94 -3.90 -7.44 6.46
C LYS A 94 -2.55 -7.00 5.94
N VAL A 95 -2.12 -5.79 6.30
CA VAL A 95 -0.80 -5.26 5.97
C VAL A 95 0.19 -5.59 7.08
N SER A 96 1.24 -6.33 6.76
CA SER A 96 2.33 -6.68 7.69
C SER A 96 3.46 -5.65 7.65
N SER A 97 3.65 -4.96 6.53
CA SER A 97 4.57 -3.82 6.41
C SER A 97 4.20 -2.93 5.23
N TYR A 98 4.58 -1.66 5.30
CA TYR A 98 4.51 -0.76 4.16
C TYR A 98 5.58 0.33 4.25
N SER A 99 6.04 0.82 3.10
CA SER A 99 7.07 1.85 3.01
C SER A 99 7.11 2.50 1.63
N LEU A 100 7.52 3.76 1.55
CA LEU A 100 7.88 4.35 0.25
C LEU A 100 9.27 3.85 -0.16
N ASP A 101 9.39 3.38 -1.40
CA ASP A 101 10.71 3.24 -2.01
C ASP A 101 11.34 4.62 -2.18
N LYS A 102 12.64 4.70 -1.84
CA LYS A 102 13.46 5.90 -2.06
C LYS A 102 14.06 5.91 -3.45
#